data_AF-A0A4C2E677-F1
#
_entry.id   AF-A0A4C2E677-F1
#
_cell.length_a   1.000
_cell.length_b   1.000
_cell.length_c   1.000
_cell.angle_alpha   90.00
_cell.angle_beta   90.00
_cell.angle_gamma   90.00
#
_symmetry.space_group_name_H-M   'P 1'
#
loop_
_entity.id
_entity.type
_entity.pdbx_description
1 polymer ?
#
loop_
_entity_poly.entity_id
_entity_poly.type
_entity_poly.pdbx_seq_one_letter_code
_entity_poly.pdbx_strand_id
1 'polypeptide(L)'
;MFKAGSTEKFASLKNGAVATTTCYSTVAIGRSAEENMFTYSDACTVGMGLILCATSFIIGVFYTNQAYDYRILFDQRSTQTDFEDALKHYQVLHKTPLPVLAGLGIVAVVGLVGHLIRIYKPNPDLRNFEYGSLVLYFFGVCVCLSNIKTGIISSVTREWGDVSENQGLAVLGSSNIILILFFIGVIMLQGGLWYTRWDHQVRLKQFFEEEAQEEAAKRRKAAQTAQGTPETPSSQSQVPQEGLPGDTGKHSNGASSKRAEKVTEKAKSDPSIQEAEESYESGIKPTAQQYKADNGNEVRSRRTGGKK
;
A
#
# COMPACT_ATOMS: atom_id res chain seq x y z
N MET A 1 -69.75 -12.23 10.04
CA MET A 1 -68.53 -12.16 9.21
C MET A 1 -68.73 -13.04 7.99
N PHE A 2 -68.87 -12.45 6.80
CA PHE A 2 -69.09 -13.20 5.57
C PHE A 2 -68.48 -12.45 4.39
N LYS A 3 -67.81 -13.22 3.52
CA LYS A 3 -68.05 -13.36 2.07
C LYS A 3 -66.79 -13.16 1.21
N ALA A 4 -66.55 -14.15 0.35
CA ALA A 4 -65.68 -14.02 -0.81
C ALA A 4 -66.44 -13.34 -1.97
N GLY A 5 -65.70 -12.69 -2.87
CA GLY A 5 -66.15 -12.17 -4.16
C GLY A 5 -64.90 -11.71 -4.92
N SER A 6 -64.51 -12.32 -6.03
CA SER A 6 -65.15 -12.42 -7.34
C SER A 6 -64.81 -11.24 -8.25
N THR A 7 -64.17 -11.60 -9.37
CA THR A 7 -63.87 -10.86 -10.60
C THR A 7 -64.88 -9.78 -11.03
N GLU A 8 -64.42 -8.72 -11.71
CA GLU A 8 -64.61 -8.58 -13.17
C GLU A 8 -63.90 -7.37 -13.84
N LYS A 9 -63.45 -7.61 -15.08
CA LYS A 9 -63.38 -6.74 -16.29
C LYS A 9 -62.69 -5.35 -16.26
N PHE A 10 -61.78 -5.17 -17.23
CA PHE A 10 -61.84 -4.26 -18.41
C PHE A 10 -60.37 -4.02 -18.84
N ALA A 11 -59.93 -3.96 -20.09
CA ALA A 11 -60.38 -4.36 -21.41
C ALA A 11 -59.19 -4.04 -22.35
N SER A 12 -59.03 -4.81 -23.42
CA SER A 12 -57.98 -4.61 -24.44
C SER A 12 -58.04 -3.20 -25.07
N LEU A 13 -56.88 -2.53 -25.15
CA LEU A 13 -56.62 -1.49 -26.15
C LEU A 13 -55.28 -1.73 -26.84
N LYS A 14 -55.25 -1.41 -28.13
CA LYS A 14 -54.26 -1.88 -29.12
C LYS A 14 -53.06 -0.94 -29.25
N ASN A 15 -51.95 -1.54 -29.70
CA ASN A 15 -50.85 -0.97 -30.51
C ASN A 15 -50.93 0.52 -30.87
N GLY A 16 -49.90 1.27 -30.47
CA GLY A 16 -49.60 2.61 -31.00
C GLY A 16 -48.21 3.05 -30.55
N ALA A 17 -47.26 3.09 -31.48
CA ALA A 17 -45.87 3.46 -31.17
C ALA A 17 -45.71 4.98 -31.03
N VAL A 18 -45.07 5.43 -29.95
CA VAL A 18 -44.30 6.67 -29.92
C VAL A 18 -43.01 6.41 -29.18
N ALA A 19 -41.88 6.57 -29.86
CA ALA A 19 -40.57 6.57 -29.23
C ALA A 19 -40.28 7.99 -28.72
N THR A 20 -40.05 8.13 -27.42
CA THR A 20 -39.49 9.36 -26.85
C THR A 20 -38.34 9.01 -25.92
N THR A 21 -37.15 9.13 -26.50
CA THR A 21 -35.83 9.22 -25.87
C THR A 21 -35.84 9.73 -24.43
N THR A 22 -35.34 8.91 -23.51
CA THR A 22 -34.58 9.42 -22.34
C THR A 22 -33.49 8.40 -22.03
N CYS A 23 -32.32 8.59 -22.63
CA CYS A 23 -31.11 7.85 -22.24
C CYS A 23 -30.61 8.39 -20.91
N TYR A 24 -30.94 7.70 -19.81
CA TYR A 24 -30.04 7.66 -18.67
C TYR A 24 -29.23 6.37 -18.73
N SER A 25 -27.92 6.53 -18.85
CA SER A 25 -26.96 5.43 -18.75
C SER A 25 -26.98 4.85 -17.34
N THR A 26 -27.92 3.94 -17.09
CA THR A 26 -27.68 2.89 -16.10
C THR A 26 -26.60 2.00 -16.70
N VAL A 27 -25.34 2.39 -16.50
CA VAL A 27 -24.24 1.43 -16.49
C VAL A 27 -24.58 0.49 -15.35
N ALA A 28 -25.29 -0.58 -15.68
CA ALA A 28 -25.47 -1.71 -14.80
C ALA A 28 -24.06 -2.13 -14.44
N ILE A 29 -23.68 -1.89 -13.18
CA ILE A 29 -22.45 -2.42 -12.60
C ILE A 29 -22.67 -3.92 -12.58
N GLY A 30 -22.28 -4.54 -13.69
CA GLY A 30 -22.21 -5.98 -13.87
C GLY A 30 -21.12 -6.52 -12.97
N ARG A 31 -21.38 -6.50 -11.67
CA ARG A 31 -20.71 -7.34 -10.68
C ARG A 31 -21.21 -8.78 -10.88
N SER A 32 -21.02 -9.27 -12.10
CA SER A 32 -21.09 -10.68 -12.42
C SER A 32 -20.07 -11.40 -11.53
N ALA A 33 -20.42 -12.59 -11.09
CA ALA A 33 -19.63 -13.34 -10.12
C ALA A 33 -18.34 -13.91 -10.74
N GLU A 34 -17.35 -13.06 -10.97
CA GLU A 34 -15.95 -13.50 -10.97
C GLU A 34 -15.49 -13.83 -9.55
N GLU A 35 -14.55 -14.75 -9.46
CA GLU A 35 -14.22 -15.45 -8.22
C GLU A 35 -13.70 -14.53 -7.11
N ASN A 36 -13.95 -14.92 -5.86
CA ASN A 36 -13.34 -14.29 -4.68
C ASN A 36 -11.84 -14.66 -4.58
N MET A 37 -11.04 -14.35 -5.59
CA MET A 37 -9.59 -14.50 -5.55
C MET A 37 -9.01 -13.39 -4.66
N PHE A 38 -9.03 -13.64 -3.35
CA PHE A 38 -8.47 -12.78 -2.33
C PHE A 38 -7.01 -12.45 -2.66
N THR A 39 -6.78 -11.25 -3.17
CA THR A 39 -5.50 -10.90 -3.79
C THR A 39 -4.53 -10.44 -2.71
N TYR A 40 -3.22 -10.66 -2.92
CA TYR A 40 -2.19 -10.22 -1.96
C TYR A 40 -2.26 -8.72 -1.63
N SER A 41 -2.67 -7.88 -2.59
CA SER A 41 -2.97 -6.46 -2.37
C SER A 41 -4.04 -6.22 -1.30
N ASP A 42 -5.05 -7.07 -1.25
CA ASP A 42 -6.15 -6.99 -0.27
C ASP A 42 -5.67 -7.51 1.08
N ALA A 43 -4.92 -8.62 1.08
CA ALA A 43 -4.23 -9.14 2.27
C ALA A 43 -3.34 -8.09 2.92
N CYS A 44 -2.52 -7.36 2.15
CA CYS A 44 -1.69 -6.25 2.66
C CYS A 44 -2.52 -5.11 3.24
N THR A 45 -3.69 -4.82 2.67
CA THR A 45 -4.59 -3.76 3.14
C THR A 45 -5.27 -4.17 4.44
N VAL A 46 -5.72 -5.42 4.55
CA VAL A 46 -6.19 -6.03 5.80
C VAL A 46 -5.08 -6.03 6.85
N GLY A 47 -3.86 -6.46 6.49
CA GLY A 47 -2.70 -6.49 7.39
C GLY A 47 -2.38 -5.10 7.98
N MET A 48 -2.39 -4.04 7.17
CA MET A 48 -2.26 -2.66 7.65
C MET A 48 -3.38 -2.27 8.62
N GLY A 49 -4.63 -2.65 8.32
CA GLY A 49 -5.77 -2.47 9.24
C GLY A 49 -5.60 -3.20 10.58
N LEU A 50 -5.15 -4.47 10.55
CA LEU A 50 -4.88 -5.26 11.76
C LEU A 50 -3.79 -4.61 12.61
N ILE A 51 -2.68 -4.13 12.00
CA ILE A 51 -1.61 -3.42 12.72
C ILE A 51 -2.19 -2.15 13.37
N LEU A 52 -2.90 -1.31 12.61
CA LEU A 52 -3.43 -0.04 13.13
C LEU A 52 -4.43 -0.24 14.26
N CYS A 53 -5.39 -1.16 14.12
CA CYS A 53 -6.38 -1.46 15.14
C CYS A 53 -5.74 -2.04 16.42
N ALA A 54 -4.85 -3.03 16.28
CA ALA A 54 -4.17 -3.64 17.41
C ALA A 54 -3.26 -2.64 18.15
N THR A 55 -2.48 -1.87 17.41
CA THR A 55 -1.54 -0.88 17.96
C THR A 55 -2.30 0.24 18.69
N SER A 56 -3.39 0.74 18.12
CA SER A 56 -4.22 1.79 18.75
C SER A 56 -4.90 1.29 20.04
N PHE A 57 -5.38 0.04 20.06
CA PHE A 57 -5.94 -0.57 21.26
C PHE A 57 -4.88 -0.72 22.36
N ILE A 58 -3.68 -1.21 22.03
CA ILE A 58 -2.59 -1.38 23.00
C ILE A 58 -2.16 -0.02 23.57
N ILE A 59 -1.99 1.02 22.74
CA ILE A 59 -1.73 2.38 23.21
C ILE A 59 -2.82 2.82 24.19
N GLY A 60 -4.10 2.63 23.86
CA GLY A 60 -5.23 2.98 24.73
C GLY A 60 -5.14 2.31 26.11
N VAL A 61 -4.84 1.01 26.16
CA VAL A 61 -4.66 0.27 27.42
C VAL A 61 -3.54 0.90 28.26
N PHE A 62 -2.36 1.11 27.69
CA PHE A 62 -1.21 1.66 28.42
C PHE A 62 -1.34 3.16 28.75
N TYR A 63 -2.10 3.91 27.96
CA TYR A 63 -2.41 5.32 28.23
C TYR A 63 -3.24 5.49 29.51
N THR A 64 -4.08 4.52 29.88
CA THR A 64 -4.84 4.62 31.15
C THR A 64 -3.94 4.60 32.40
N ASN A 65 -2.77 3.96 32.36
CA ASN A 65 -1.79 4.00 33.45
C ASN A 65 -1.22 5.41 33.69
N GLN A 66 -1.26 6.29 32.69
CA GLN A 66 -0.76 7.67 32.81
C GLN A 66 -1.53 8.52 33.82
N ALA A 67 -2.75 8.12 34.22
CA ALA A 67 -3.48 8.75 35.32
C ALA A 67 -2.70 8.71 36.66
N TYR A 68 -1.81 7.74 36.84
CA TYR A 68 -0.93 7.59 38.00
C TYR A 68 0.52 7.94 37.66
N ASP A 69 1.04 7.41 36.55
CA ASP A 69 2.45 7.58 36.16
C ASP A 69 2.83 9.06 35.97
N TYR A 70 1.92 9.90 35.45
CA TYR A 70 2.22 11.30 35.20
C TYR A 70 2.62 12.06 36.48
N ARG A 71 1.96 11.76 37.62
CA ARG A 71 2.23 12.39 38.92
C ARG A 71 3.63 12.04 39.44
N ILE A 72 4.04 10.78 39.32
CA ILE A 72 5.35 10.30 39.82
C ILE A 72 6.53 10.60 38.87
N LEU A 73 6.26 10.91 37.59
CA LEU A 73 7.29 11.18 36.57
C LEU A 73 7.53 12.67 36.30
N PHE A 74 6.47 13.48 36.21
CA PHE A 74 6.54 14.84 35.68
C PHE A 74 6.21 15.93 36.71
N ASP A 75 5.62 15.59 37.85
CA ASP A 75 5.40 16.56 38.94
C ASP A 75 6.62 16.64 39.87
N GLN A 76 7.29 17.79 39.86
CA GLN A 76 8.40 18.09 40.78
C GLN A 76 7.95 18.22 42.25
N ARG A 77 6.65 18.30 42.51
CA ARG A 77 6.05 18.33 43.86
C ARG A 77 5.48 16.97 44.27
N SER A 78 5.82 15.91 43.55
CA SER A 78 5.36 14.55 43.86
C SER A 78 5.64 14.19 45.33
N THR A 79 4.55 13.80 45.98
CA THR A 79 4.44 13.45 47.39
C THR A 79 4.49 11.93 47.55
N GLN A 80 4.80 11.43 48.75
CA GLN A 80 4.78 9.99 49.00
C GLN A 80 3.40 9.36 48.72
N THR A 81 2.32 10.12 48.92
CA THR A 81 0.96 9.70 48.57
C THR A 81 0.75 9.45 47.07
N ASP A 82 1.45 10.16 46.18
CA ASP A 82 1.40 9.90 44.74
C ASP A 82 2.03 8.54 44.38
N PHE A 83 3.16 8.21 45.03
CA PHE A 83 3.81 6.91 44.88
C PHE A 83 2.97 5.77 45.48
N GLU A 84 2.30 6.00 46.61
CA GLU A 84 1.37 5.02 47.18
C GLU A 84 0.15 4.77 46.29
N ASP A 85 -0.41 5.81 45.67
CA ASP A 85 -1.54 5.68 44.74
C ASP A 85 -1.14 4.89 43.49
N ALA A 86 0.04 5.19 42.92
CA ALA A 86 0.61 4.41 41.80
C ALA A 86 0.87 2.95 42.20
N LEU A 87 1.42 2.71 43.39
CA LEU A 87 1.64 1.36 43.91
C LEU A 87 0.33 0.57 44.06
N LYS A 88 -0.71 1.18 44.63
CA LYS A 88 -2.05 0.57 44.77
C LYS A 88 -2.62 0.24 43.40
N HIS A 89 -2.47 1.12 42.40
CA HIS A 89 -2.88 0.87 41.01
C HIS A 89 -2.18 -0.38 40.43
N TYR A 90 -0.86 -0.49 40.54
CA TYR A 90 -0.13 -1.67 40.05
C TYR A 90 -0.47 -2.97 40.79
N GLN A 91 -0.72 -2.91 42.11
CA GLN A 91 -1.20 -4.06 42.89
C GLN A 91 -2.62 -4.49 42.53
N VAL A 92 -3.49 -3.56 42.11
CA VAL A 92 -4.80 -3.88 41.53
C VAL A 92 -4.62 -4.49 40.13
N LEU A 93 -3.73 -3.93 39.31
CA LEU A 93 -3.45 -4.42 37.96
C LEU A 93 -2.91 -5.87 37.98
N HIS A 94 -2.08 -6.24 38.96
CA HIS A 94 -1.63 -7.62 39.18
C HIS A 94 -2.80 -8.59 39.48
N LYS A 95 -3.88 -8.13 40.10
CA LYS A 95 -5.07 -8.95 40.42
C LYS A 95 -6.04 -9.11 39.25
N THR A 96 -5.73 -8.53 38.08
CA THR A 96 -6.57 -8.63 36.89
C THR A 96 -6.73 -10.09 36.46
N PRO A 97 -7.97 -10.57 36.24
CA PRO A 97 -8.20 -11.98 35.91
C PRO A 97 -7.65 -12.35 34.54
N LEU A 98 -7.10 -13.56 34.42
CA LEU A 98 -6.37 -14.02 33.24
C LEU A 98 -7.09 -13.83 31.88
N PRO A 99 -8.43 -13.97 31.75
CA PRO A 99 -9.12 -13.71 30.48
C PRO A 99 -8.92 -12.29 29.93
N VAL A 100 -8.76 -11.28 30.80
CA VAL A 100 -8.53 -9.89 30.37
C VAL A 100 -7.11 -9.72 29.84
N LEU A 101 -6.11 -10.31 30.52
CA LEU A 101 -4.72 -10.35 30.04
C LEU A 101 -4.60 -11.16 28.74
N ALA A 102 -5.33 -12.26 28.61
CA ALA A 102 -5.40 -13.06 27.39
C ALA A 102 -5.99 -12.25 26.22
N GLY A 103 -7.01 -11.42 26.47
CA GLY A 103 -7.54 -10.48 25.48
C GLY A 103 -6.47 -9.53 24.93
N LEU A 104 -5.68 -8.90 25.81
CA LEU A 104 -4.56 -8.04 25.40
C LEU A 104 -3.50 -8.81 24.59
N GLY A 105 -3.16 -10.04 25.02
CA GLY A 105 -2.24 -10.91 24.31
C GLY A 105 -2.74 -11.32 22.92
N ILE A 106 -4.04 -11.62 22.77
CA ILE A 106 -4.66 -11.92 21.48
C ILE A 106 -4.57 -10.71 20.54
N VAL A 107 -4.87 -9.50 21.02
CA VAL A 107 -4.73 -8.27 20.21
C VAL A 107 -3.27 -8.05 19.78
N ALA A 108 -2.30 -8.30 20.66
CA ALA A 108 -0.88 -8.24 20.31
C ALA A 108 -0.48 -9.28 19.23
N VAL A 109 -1.00 -10.50 19.31
CA VAL A 109 -0.79 -11.53 18.26
C VAL A 109 -1.45 -11.12 16.95
N VAL A 110 -2.64 -10.53 16.96
CA VAL A 110 -3.33 -10.03 15.75
C VAL A 110 -2.51 -8.92 15.07
N GLY A 111 -1.94 -7.99 15.84
CA GLY A 111 -1.03 -6.97 15.30
C GLY A 111 0.23 -7.57 14.69
N LEU A 112 0.84 -8.56 15.36
CA LEU A 112 1.99 -9.30 14.83
C LEU A 112 1.66 -10.04 13.52
N VAL A 113 0.50 -10.71 13.44
CA VAL A 113 0.00 -11.35 12.20
C VAL A 113 -0.15 -10.31 11.07
N GLY A 114 -0.64 -9.12 11.37
CA GLY A 114 -0.69 -8.01 10.41
C GLY A 114 0.67 -7.63 9.82
N HIS A 115 1.73 -7.60 10.64
CA HIS A 115 3.11 -7.41 10.16
C HIS A 115 3.61 -8.60 9.32
N LEU A 116 3.33 -9.85 9.74
CA LEU A 116 3.76 -11.05 9.01
C LEU A 116 3.14 -11.12 7.60
N ILE A 117 1.86 -10.75 7.45
CA ILE A 117 1.18 -10.70 6.14
C ILE A 117 1.92 -9.77 5.16
N ARG A 118 2.37 -8.60 5.63
CA ARG A 118 3.09 -7.61 4.80
C ARG A 118 4.51 -8.05 4.41
N ILE A 119 5.16 -8.82 5.27
CA ILE A 119 6.54 -9.29 5.05
C ILE A 119 6.63 -10.47 4.08
N TYR A 120 5.52 -11.14 3.75
CA TYR A 120 5.51 -12.28 2.84
C TYR A 120 6.04 -11.95 1.42
N LYS A 121 5.70 -10.76 0.89
CA LYS A 121 6.23 -10.25 -0.38
C LYS A 121 6.45 -8.74 -0.26
N PRO A 122 7.57 -8.30 0.33
CA PRO A 122 7.82 -6.90 0.63
C PRO A 122 8.18 -6.13 -0.65
N ASN A 123 7.75 -4.86 -0.73
CA ASN A 123 8.06 -4.01 -1.88
C ASN A 123 9.51 -3.49 -1.73
N PRO A 124 10.36 -3.54 -2.77
CA PRO A 124 11.79 -3.22 -2.64
C PRO A 124 12.01 -1.80 -2.11
N ASP A 125 11.18 -0.85 -2.52
CA ASP A 125 11.29 0.58 -2.21
C ASP A 125 10.80 0.93 -0.79
N LEU A 126 9.92 0.09 -0.22
CA LEU A 126 9.27 0.33 1.08
C LEU A 126 9.73 -0.64 2.18
N ARG A 127 10.54 -1.64 1.82
CA ARG A 127 11.02 -2.73 2.68
C ARG A 127 11.59 -2.25 4.03
N ASN A 128 12.36 -1.18 4.04
CA ASN A 128 12.98 -0.65 5.25
C ASN A 128 11.94 -0.09 6.24
N PHE A 129 10.88 0.55 5.75
CA PHE A 129 9.77 1.03 6.57
C PHE A 129 8.90 -0.14 7.08
N GLU A 130 8.69 -1.17 6.27
CA GLU A 130 7.97 -2.39 6.69
C GLU A 130 8.71 -3.11 7.82
N TYR A 131 10.01 -3.39 7.65
CA TYR A 131 10.83 -4.03 8.70
C TYR A 131 11.04 -3.12 9.91
N GLY A 132 11.27 -1.82 9.74
CA GLY A 132 11.36 -0.87 10.85
C GLY A 132 10.11 -0.90 11.72
N SER A 133 8.92 -0.99 11.09
CA SER A 133 7.66 -1.09 11.81
C SER A 133 7.51 -2.41 12.58
N LEU A 134 7.92 -3.56 12.00
CA LEU A 134 7.92 -4.84 12.72
C LEU A 134 8.88 -4.82 13.91
N VAL A 135 10.11 -4.35 13.70
CA VAL A 135 11.15 -4.32 14.74
C VAL A 135 10.71 -3.46 15.92
N LEU A 136 10.12 -2.29 15.65
CA LEU A 136 9.59 -1.41 16.68
C LEU A 136 8.39 -2.04 17.42
N TYR A 137 7.50 -2.72 16.70
CA TYR A 137 6.39 -3.49 17.30
C TYR A 137 6.91 -4.61 18.21
N PHE A 138 7.90 -5.37 17.74
CA PHE A 138 8.54 -6.46 18.48
C PHE A 138 9.22 -5.95 19.76
N PHE A 139 9.95 -4.83 19.70
CA PHE A 139 10.52 -4.21 20.91
C PHE A 139 9.44 -3.73 21.90
N GLY A 140 8.31 -3.21 21.42
CA GLY A 140 7.14 -2.90 22.28
C GLY A 140 6.60 -4.13 23.03
N VAL A 141 6.46 -5.26 22.33
CA VAL A 141 6.07 -6.54 22.95
C VAL A 141 7.14 -7.03 23.95
N CYS A 142 8.42 -6.93 23.62
CA CYS A 142 9.51 -7.30 24.53
C CYS A 142 9.47 -6.48 25.83
N VAL A 143 9.36 -5.15 25.74
CA VAL A 143 9.25 -4.26 26.92
C VAL A 143 8.01 -4.59 27.77
N CYS A 144 6.88 -4.94 27.14
CA CYS A 144 5.69 -5.41 27.85
C CYS A 144 5.97 -6.70 28.66
N LEU A 145 6.74 -7.64 28.10
CA LEU A 145 7.04 -8.93 28.73
C LEU A 145 8.18 -8.86 29.75
N SER A 146 9.19 -8.02 29.53
CA SER A 146 10.36 -7.92 30.41
C SER A 146 10.18 -6.88 31.51
N ASN A 147 9.68 -5.68 31.19
CA ASN A 147 9.67 -4.55 32.12
C ASN A 147 8.33 -4.45 32.82
N ILE A 148 7.22 -4.41 32.07
CA ILE A 148 5.88 -4.22 32.64
C ILE A 148 5.49 -5.40 33.51
N LYS A 149 5.58 -6.63 32.98
CA LYS A 149 5.26 -7.85 33.76
C LYS A 149 6.08 -7.94 35.05
N THR A 150 7.40 -7.71 34.98
CA THR A 150 8.29 -7.81 36.14
C THR A 150 8.01 -6.72 37.16
N GLY A 151 7.86 -5.45 36.73
CA GLY A 151 7.54 -4.35 37.63
C GLY A 151 6.18 -4.49 38.31
N ILE A 152 5.16 -5.03 37.62
CA ILE A 152 3.87 -5.36 38.24
C ILE A 152 4.03 -6.44 39.31
N ILE A 153 4.87 -7.46 39.09
CA ILE A 153 5.17 -8.49 40.10
C ILE A 153 5.91 -7.88 41.30
N SER A 154 6.97 -7.08 41.07
CA SER A 154 7.70 -6.35 42.12
C SER A 154 6.80 -5.43 42.95
N SER A 155 5.77 -4.82 42.35
CA SER A 155 4.79 -3.99 43.07
C SER A 155 4.00 -4.77 44.15
N VAL A 156 3.88 -6.10 44.00
CA VAL A 156 3.18 -6.98 44.95
C VAL A 156 4.16 -7.67 45.90
N THR A 157 5.31 -8.15 45.41
CA THR A 157 6.31 -8.80 46.27
C THR A 157 7.09 -7.82 47.14
N ARG A 158 7.10 -6.52 46.78
CA ARG A 158 7.96 -5.46 47.34
C ARG A 158 9.46 -5.68 47.09
N GLU A 159 9.81 -6.60 46.19
CA GLU A 159 11.18 -6.92 45.82
C GLU A 159 11.59 -6.10 44.59
N TRP A 160 12.30 -5.00 44.84
CA TRP A 160 12.76 -4.06 43.80
C TRP A 160 14.26 -4.21 43.46
N GLY A 161 14.99 -5.10 44.12
CA GLY A 161 16.44 -5.26 43.95
C GLY A 161 17.23 -4.10 44.59
N ASP A 162 18.24 -3.59 43.89
CA ASP A 162 19.14 -2.53 44.40
C ASP A 162 18.52 -1.11 44.38
N VAL A 163 17.24 -0.97 43.99
CA VAL A 163 16.56 0.34 43.91
C VAL A 163 15.45 0.48 44.96
N SER A 164 15.17 1.71 45.36
CA SER A 164 14.03 2.00 46.24
C SER A 164 12.69 1.78 45.52
N GLU A 165 11.63 1.51 46.28
CA GLU A 165 10.27 1.32 45.74
C GLU A 165 9.81 2.50 44.86
N ASN A 166 10.01 3.74 45.32
CA ASN A 166 9.65 4.92 44.54
C ASN A 166 10.41 4.98 43.21
N GLN A 167 11.71 4.64 43.20
CA GLN A 167 12.51 4.60 41.98
C GLN A 167 12.07 3.45 41.05
N GLY A 168 11.75 2.28 41.60
CA GLY A 168 11.21 1.14 40.85
C GLY A 168 9.86 1.46 40.19
N LEU A 169 8.97 2.15 40.92
CA LEU A 169 7.68 2.65 40.39
C LEU A 169 7.89 3.68 39.27
N ALA A 170 8.85 4.60 39.42
CA ALA A 170 9.18 5.56 38.35
C ALA A 170 9.75 4.86 37.09
N VAL A 171 10.56 3.81 37.25
CA VAL A 171 11.05 2.99 36.12
C VAL A 171 9.91 2.22 35.44
N LEU A 172 8.93 1.72 36.22
CA LEU A 172 7.73 1.07 35.69
C LEU A 172 6.83 2.04 34.90
N GLY A 173 6.55 3.23 35.45
CA GLY A 173 5.78 4.26 34.75
C GLY A 173 6.49 4.77 33.50
N SER A 174 7.81 4.94 33.56
CA SER A 174 8.64 5.26 32.38
C SER A 174 8.56 4.17 31.31
N SER A 175 8.43 2.91 31.73
CA SER A 175 8.26 1.77 30.81
C SER A 175 6.90 1.79 30.10
N ASN A 176 5.85 2.34 30.70
CA ASN A 176 4.57 2.59 30.01
C ASN A 176 4.70 3.71 28.96
N ILE A 177 5.38 4.82 29.29
CA ILE A 177 5.64 5.93 28.36
C ILE A 177 6.41 5.46 27.12
N ILE A 178 7.54 4.77 27.30
CA ILE A 178 8.37 4.34 26.15
C ILE A 178 7.63 3.32 25.27
N LEU A 179 6.78 2.48 25.86
CA LEU A 179 5.93 1.53 25.13
C LEU A 179 4.87 2.28 24.30
N ILE A 180 4.24 3.32 24.84
CA ILE A 180 3.34 4.21 24.08
C ILE A 180 4.10 4.86 22.91
N LEU A 181 5.32 5.37 23.14
CA LEU A 181 6.15 5.99 22.09
C LEU A 181 6.53 4.99 20.98
N PHE A 182 6.89 3.76 21.31
CA PHE A 182 7.16 2.71 20.31
C PHE A 182 5.93 2.43 19.45
N PHE A 183 4.76 2.27 20.05
CA PHE A 183 3.53 2.00 19.30
C PHE A 183 3.03 3.24 18.52
N ILE A 184 3.24 4.46 19.00
CA ILE A 184 3.02 5.69 18.20
C ILE A 184 3.95 5.69 16.97
N GLY A 185 5.22 5.32 17.14
CA GLY A 185 6.16 5.17 16.03
C GLY A 185 5.72 4.11 15.01
N VAL A 186 5.12 2.99 15.45
CA VAL A 186 4.49 2.01 14.55
C VAL A 186 3.35 2.65 13.76
N ILE A 187 2.45 3.42 14.40
CA ILE A 187 1.36 4.12 13.70
C ILE A 187 1.91 5.14 12.69
N MET A 188 2.93 5.92 13.04
CA MET A 188 3.58 6.86 12.11
C MET A 188 4.19 6.15 10.91
N LEU A 189 4.86 5.01 11.11
CA LEU A 189 5.41 4.19 10.02
C LEU A 189 4.31 3.57 9.14
N GLN A 190 3.20 3.10 9.72
CA GLN A 190 2.04 2.65 8.93
C GLN A 190 1.42 3.81 8.14
N GLY A 191 1.32 5.01 8.73
CA GLY A 191 0.83 6.21 8.06
C GLY A 191 1.69 6.65 6.89
N GLY A 192 3.03 6.61 7.02
CA GLY A 192 3.96 6.86 5.92
C GLY A 192 3.83 5.84 4.80
N LEU A 193 3.70 4.55 5.14
CA LEU A 193 3.48 3.45 4.18
C LEU A 193 2.11 3.52 3.48
N TRP A 194 1.10 4.08 4.13
CA TRP A 194 -0.19 4.39 3.53
C TRP A 194 -0.09 5.59 2.58
N TYR A 195 0.58 6.66 3.01
CA TYR A 195 0.75 7.89 2.23
C TYR A 195 1.51 7.66 0.92
N THR A 196 2.63 6.92 0.96
CA THR A 196 3.37 6.56 -0.27
C THR A 196 2.50 5.75 -1.23
N ARG A 197 1.76 4.75 -0.73
CA ARG A 197 0.82 3.97 -1.55
C ARG A 197 -0.28 4.83 -2.17
N TRP A 198 -0.79 5.83 -1.43
CA TRP A 198 -1.79 6.76 -1.94
C TRP A 198 -1.22 7.68 -3.03
N ASP A 199 -0.06 8.31 -2.81
CA ASP A 199 0.61 9.18 -3.79
C ASP A 199 0.94 8.43 -5.08
N HIS A 200 1.49 7.21 -4.98
CA HIS A 200 1.72 6.35 -6.15
C HIS A 200 0.44 6.05 -6.94
N GLN A 201 -0.69 5.81 -6.25
CA GLN A 201 -1.98 5.58 -6.93
C GLN A 201 -2.58 6.83 -7.58
N VAL A 202 -2.32 8.02 -7.03
CA VAL A 202 -2.75 9.30 -7.63
C VAL A 202 -1.98 9.54 -8.94
N ARG A 203 -0.65 9.42 -8.92
CA ARG A 203 0.20 9.61 -10.11
C ARG A 203 -0.14 8.62 -11.22
N LEU A 204 -0.32 7.34 -10.87
CA LEU A 204 -0.62 6.31 -11.87
C LEU A 204 -1.95 6.56 -12.61
N LYS A 205 -2.96 7.11 -11.94
CA LYS A 205 -4.24 7.48 -12.58
C LYS A 205 -4.06 8.63 -13.57
N GLN A 206 -3.28 9.65 -13.20
CA GLN A 206 -2.99 10.79 -14.08
C GLN A 206 -2.35 10.33 -15.40
N PHE A 207 -1.36 9.43 -15.34
CA PHE A 207 -0.74 8.87 -16.55
C PHE A 207 -1.74 8.12 -17.45
N PHE A 208 -2.61 7.28 -16.89
CA PHE A 208 -3.63 6.59 -17.69
C PHE A 208 -4.69 7.54 -18.29
N GLU A 209 -5.05 8.60 -17.58
CA GLU A 209 -5.96 9.64 -18.09
C GLU A 209 -5.31 10.45 -19.22
N GLU A 210 -4.01 10.74 -19.15
CA GLU A 210 -3.23 11.37 -20.22
C GLU A 210 -3.10 10.47 -21.45
N GLU A 211 -2.76 9.18 -21.29
CA GLU A 211 -2.72 8.22 -22.40
C GLU A 211 -4.08 8.06 -23.09
N ALA A 212 -5.17 7.97 -22.31
CA ALA A 212 -6.53 7.89 -22.86
C ALA A 212 -6.93 9.16 -23.62
N GLN A 213 -6.53 10.34 -23.14
CA GLN A 213 -6.74 11.61 -23.85
C GLN A 213 -5.90 11.70 -25.12
N GLU A 214 -4.64 11.26 -25.10
CA GLU A 214 -3.79 11.17 -26.28
C GLU A 214 -4.36 10.20 -27.31
N GLU A 215 -4.82 9.01 -26.91
CA GLU A 215 -5.47 8.06 -27.81
C GLU A 215 -6.76 8.63 -28.40
N ALA A 216 -7.62 9.25 -27.58
CA ALA A 216 -8.83 9.91 -28.06
C ALA A 216 -8.50 11.04 -29.05
N ALA A 217 -7.44 11.81 -28.81
CA ALA A 217 -6.96 12.86 -29.71
C ALA A 217 -6.36 12.29 -31.01
N LYS A 218 -5.61 11.19 -30.95
CA LYS A 218 -5.08 10.46 -32.11
C LYS A 218 -6.22 9.89 -32.96
N ARG A 219 -7.22 9.25 -32.34
CA ARG A 219 -8.44 8.73 -33.01
C ARG A 219 -9.28 9.86 -33.63
N ARG A 220 -9.47 10.99 -32.93
CA ARG A 220 -10.17 12.18 -33.47
C ARG A 220 -9.44 12.77 -34.69
N LYS A 221 -8.10 12.89 -34.64
CA LYS A 221 -7.29 13.37 -35.78
C LYS A 221 -7.33 12.42 -36.97
N ALA A 222 -7.31 11.11 -36.73
CA ALA A 222 -7.46 10.10 -37.78
C ALA A 222 -8.85 10.18 -38.46
N ALA A 223 -9.92 10.31 -37.67
CA ALA A 223 -11.28 10.47 -38.20
C ALA A 223 -11.45 11.76 -39.03
N GLN A 224 -10.86 12.87 -38.59
CA GLN A 224 -10.88 14.14 -39.34
C GLN A 224 -10.08 14.06 -40.65
N THR A 225 -8.99 13.29 -40.68
CA THR A 225 -8.20 13.08 -41.90
C THR A 225 -8.94 12.21 -42.92
N ALA A 226 -9.79 11.29 -42.45
CA ALA A 226 -10.61 10.42 -43.31
C ALA A 226 -11.84 11.10 -43.94
N GLN A 227 -12.24 12.29 -43.48
CA GLN A 227 -13.37 13.06 -44.05
C GLN A 227 -12.92 14.20 -45.00
N GLY A 228 -11.62 14.32 -45.27
CA GLY A 228 -11.04 15.38 -46.10
C GLY A 228 -10.63 14.95 -47.51
N THR A 229 -11.58 14.56 -48.36
CA THR A 229 -11.33 14.43 -49.81
C THR A 229 -12.57 14.84 -50.60
N PRO A 230 -12.62 16.07 -51.15
CA PRO A 230 -13.71 16.54 -52.02
C PRO A 230 -13.62 15.88 -53.41
N GLU A 231 -14.77 15.58 -54.01
CA GLU A 231 -14.86 14.93 -55.33
C GLU A 231 -14.83 15.92 -56.52
N THR A 232 -14.35 15.43 -57.67
CA THR A 232 -14.77 15.80 -59.06
C THR A 232 -14.20 17.14 -59.63
N PRO A 233 -13.90 17.27 -60.96
CA PRO A 233 -14.26 16.42 -62.11
C PRO A 233 -13.15 15.86 -63.04
N SER A 234 -13.56 14.79 -63.73
CA SER A 234 -13.13 14.21 -65.02
C SER A 234 -12.15 14.93 -65.98
N SER A 235 -11.25 14.15 -66.59
CA SER A 235 -11.05 14.13 -68.06
C SER A 235 -10.48 12.78 -68.55
N GLN A 236 -10.57 12.49 -69.85
CA GLN A 236 -10.36 11.18 -70.49
C GLN A 236 -8.97 11.02 -71.17
N SER A 237 -8.54 9.76 -71.35
CA SER A 237 -7.59 9.23 -72.37
C SER A 237 -6.14 9.77 -72.40
N GLN A 238 -5.11 8.92 -72.16
CA GLN A 238 -4.25 8.21 -73.16
C GLN A 238 -3.50 9.16 -74.14
N VAL A 239 -2.22 9.01 -74.51
CA VAL A 239 -1.48 7.80 -75.01
C VAL A 239 0.07 7.84 -74.63
N PRO A 240 1.10 7.15 -75.24
CA PRO A 240 2.03 6.29 -74.46
C PRO A 240 3.58 6.47 -74.68
N GLN A 241 4.39 5.60 -74.01
CA GLN A 241 5.78 5.13 -74.36
C GLN A 241 6.92 6.20 -74.43
N GLU A 242 8.20 6.01 -74.05
CA GLU A 242 9.07 4.96 -73.44
C GLU A 242 10.21 5.68 -72.63
N GLY A 243 11.17 5.08 -71.90
CA GLY A 243 11.47 3.69 -71.52
C GLY A 243 12.94 3.53 -71.01
N LEU A 244 13.19 2.58 -70.08
CA LEU A 244 14.48 2.20 -69.44
C LEU A 244 15.24 3.25 -68.57
N PRO A 245 16.15 2.85 -67.64
CA PRO A 245 16.33 1.55 -66.97
C PRO A 245 16.44 1.65 -65.41
N GLY A 246 16.37 0.50 -64.71
CA GLY A 246 17.18 0.25 -63.50
C GLY A 246 16.67 0.69 -62.11
N ASP A 247 16.47 -0.30 -61.25
CA ASP A 247 16.75 -0.35 -59.79
C ASP A 247 16.48 0.88 -58.87
N THR A 248 15.49 0.77 -57.99
CA THR A 248 15.68 0.71 -56.52
C THR A 248 14.33 0.76 -55.78
N GLY A 249 14.13 -0.15 -54.82
CA GLY A 249 12.96 -0.16 -53.95
C GLY A 249 13.18 0.54 -52.61
N LYS A 250 12.09 1.11 -52.07
CA LYS A 250 11.92 1.75 -50.73
C LYS A 250 12.45 3.18 -50.58
N HIS A 251 11.53 4.14 -50.39
CA HIS A 251 11.71 5.19 -49.38
C HIS A 251 10.37 5.85 -48.97
N SER A 252 9.93 5.62 -47.72
CA SER A 252 8.94 6.47 -47.04
C SER A 252 9.06 6.47 -45.49
N ASN A 253 10.23 6.09 -44.94
CA ASN A 253 10.49 6.06 -43.49
C ASN A 253 11.07 7.37 -42.90
N GLY A 254 10.80 8.53 -43.53
CA GLY A 254 11.51 9.79 -43.21
C GLY A 254 10.98 10.61 -42.02
N ALA A 255 9.67 10.52 -41.71
CA ALA A 255 9.02 11.48 -40.82
C ALA A 255 8.97 11.06 -39.33
N SER A 256 8.67 9.79 -39.04
CA SER A 256 8.58 9.31 -37.65
C SER A 256 9.96 9.22 -36.96
N SER A 257 11.02 8.85 -37.70
CA SER A 257 12.38 8.74 -37.14
C SER A 257 12.86 10.06 -36.53
N LYS A 258 12.77 11.16 -37.29
CA LYS A 258 13.25 12.48 -36.86
C LYS A 258 12.50 13.04 -35.65
N ARG A 259 11.23 12.64 -35.45
CA ARG A 259 10.46 13.03 -34.26
C ARG A 259 10.79 12.15 -33.05
N ALA A 260 11.06 10.85 -33.26
CA ALA A 260 11.56 9.97 -32.22
C ALA A 260 12.94 10.41 -31.72
N GLU A 261 13.90 10.62 -32.63
CA GLU A 261 15.24 11.16 -32.30
C GLU A 261 15.14 12.45 -31.48
N LYS A 262 14.34 13.43 -31.93
CA LYS A 262 14.19 14.72 -31.23
C LYS A 262 13.51 14.62 -29.86
N VAL A 263 12.74 13.57 -29.59
CA VAL A 263 12.18 13.29 -28.26
C VAL A 263 13.21 12.58 -27.38
N THR A 264 13.94 11.59 -27.91
CA THR A 264 15.01 10.88 -27.20
C THR A 264 16.18 11.81 -26.84
N GLU A 265 16.57 12.70 -27.75
CA GLU A 265 17.61 13.71 -27.53
C GLU A 265 17.18 14.73 -26.48
N LYS A 266 15.91 15.17 -26.50
CA LYS A 266 15.36 16.05 -25.46
C LYS A 266 15.28 15.36 -24.09
N ALA A 267 14.91 14.08 -24.03
CA ALA A 267 14.92 13.30 -22.79
C ALA A 267 16.34 13.11 -22.22
N LYS A 268 17.35 12.92 -23.09
CA LYS A 268 18.76 12.86 -22.68
C LYS A 268 19.34 14.20 -22.21
N SER A 269 18.70 15.32 -22.54
CA SER A 269 19.11 16.66 -22.07
C SER A 269 18.47 17.08 -20.74
N ASP A 270 17.60 16.26 -20.15
CA ASP A 270 16.98 16.54 -18.86
C ASP A 270 17.95 16.15 -17.72
N PRO A 271 18.34 17.09 -16.83
CA PRO A 271 19.32 16.81 -15.77
C PRO A 271 18.83 15.72 -14.79
N SER A 272 17.51 15.57 -14.60
CA SER A 272 16.96 14.54 -13.73
C SER A 272 17.09 13.12 -14.30
N ILE A 273 17.11 13.00 -15.64
CA ILE A 273 17.31 11.72 -16.34
C ILE A 273 18.79 11.36 -16.40
N GLN A 274 19.68 12.34 -16.56
CA GLN A 274 21.13 12.11 -16.50
C GLN A 274 21.58 11.60 -15.13
N GLU A 275 21.11 12.23 -14.04
CA GLU A 275 21.40 11.79 -12.66
C GLU A 275 20.85 10.38 -12.38
N ALA A 276 19.69 10.03 -12.95
CA ALA A 276 19.12 8.69 -12.87
C ALA A 276 19.88 7.65 -13.70
N GLU A 277 20.34 7.97 -14.92
CA GLU A 277 21.19 7.10 -15.74
C GLU A 277 22.56 6.88 -15.08
N GLU A 278 23.18 7.92 -14.51
CA GLU A 278 24.48 7.83 -13.84
C GLU A 278 24.39 6.99 -12.53
N SER A 279 23.30 7.14 -11.77
CA SER A 279 22.98 6.29 -10.61
C SER A 279 22.74 4.82 -11.01
N TYR A 280 22.06 4.57 -12.14
CA TYR A 280 21.80 3.22 -12.64
C TYR A 280 23.06 2.52 -13.17
N GLU A 281 23.89 3.22 -13.94
CA GLU A 281 25.17 2.72 -14.48
C GLU A 281 26.19 2.46 -13.38
N SER A 282 26.29 3.33 -12.37
CA SER A 282 27.28 3.21 -11.28
C SER A 282 26.91 2.19 -10.21
N GLY A 283 25.64 2.07 -9.82
CA GLY A 283 25.21 1.20 -8.72
C GLY A 283 24.57 -0.12 -9.14
N ILE A 284 23.59 -0.08 -10.05
CA ILE A 284 22.69 -1.23 -10.30
C ILE A 284 23.26 -2.17 -11.37
N LYS A 285 23.77 -1.60 -12.47
CA LYS A 285 24.27 -2.36 -13.62
C LYS A 285 25.47 -3.28 -13.30
N PRO A 286 26.54 -2.87 -12.59
CA PRO A 286 27.63 -3.78 -12.26
C PRO A 286 27.18 -4.94 -11.35
N THR A 287 26.35 -4.65 -10.34
CA THR A 287 25.77 -5.64 -9.43
C THR A 287 24.92 -6.67 -10.18
N ALA A 288 24.10 -6.23 -11.13
CA ALA A 288 23.29 -7.11 -11.98
C ALA A 288 24.12 -7.95 -12.97
N GLN A 289 25.27 -7.45 -13.43
CA GLN A 289 26.21 -8.22 -14.24
C GLN A 289 26.95 -9.28 -13.41
N GLN A 290 27.39 -8.92 -12.21
CA GLN A 290 28.07 -9.84 -11.29
C GLN A 290 27.16 -11.01 -10.89
N TYR A 291 25.89 -10.73 -10.55
CA TYR A 291 24.90 -11.77 -10.24
C TYR A 291 24.60 -12.71 -11.42
N LYS A 292 24.66 -12.21 -12.67
CA LYS A 292 24.55 -13.04 -13.88
C LYS A 292 25.81 -13.88 -14.13
N ALA A 293 26.99 -13.35 -13.83
CA ALA A 293 28.25 -14.07 -13.95
C ALA A 293 28.37 -15.22 -12.94
N ASP A 294 28.00 -14.99 -11.67
CA ASP A 294 28.03 -16.02 -10.62
C ASP A 294 27.04 -17.15 -10.92
N ASN A 295 25.78 -16.83 -11.25
CA ASN A 295 24.80 -17.85 -11.67
C ASN A 295 25.27 -18.63 -12.91
N GLY A 296 25.90 -17.95 -13.88
CA GLY A 296 26.49 -18.59 -15.05
C GLY A 296 27.62 -19.56 -14.71
N ASN A 297 28.51 -19.19 -13.79
CA ASN A 297 29.60 -20.03 -13.31
C ASN A 297 29.11 -21.19 -12.44
N GLU A 298 28.09 -21.00 -11.60
CA GLU A 298 27.51 -22.06 -10.78
C GLU A 298 26.84 -23.13 -11.65
N VAL A 299 26.03 -22.69 -12.63
CA VAL A 299 25.41 -23.59 -13.63
C VAL A 299 26.47 -24.32 -14.45
N ARG A 300 27.57 -23.66 -14.82
CA ARG A 300 28.69 -24.29 -15.53
C ARG A 300 29.42 -25.33 -14.67
N SER A 301 29.69 -25.01 -13.40
CA SER A 301 30.34 -25.90 -12.42
C SER A 301 29.54 -27.18 -12.20
N ARG A 302 28.22 -27.07 -11.96
CA ARG A 302 27.31 -28.21 -11.85
C ARG A 302 27.30 -29.09 -13.11
N ARG A 303 27.50 -28.50 -14.30
CA ARG A 303 27.55 -29.22 -15.58
C ARG A 303 28.86 -29.99 -15.81
N THR A 304 29.97 -29.53 -15.23
CA THR A 304 31.29 -30.18 -15.33
C THR A 304 31.58 -31.16 -14.18
N GLY A 305 30.93 -31.00 -13.03
CA GLY A 305 31.10 -31.90 -11.86
C GLY A 305 30.48 -33.29 -12.03
N GLY A 306 29.60 -33.50 -13.01
CA GLY A 306 28.91 -34.77 -13.27
C GLY A 306 29.68 -35.79 -14.13
N LYS A 307 31.01 -35.64 -14.29
CA LYS A 307 31.87 -36.59 -15.02
C LYS A 307 33.19 -36.86 -14.28
N LYS A 308 33.09 -37.52 -13.13
CA LYS A 308 34.11 -38.42 -12.57
C LYS A 308 33.43 -39.56 -11.84
#